data_AF-T1G8I1-F1
#
_entry.id   AF-T1G8I1-F1
#
_cell.length_a   1.000
_cell.length_b   1.000
_cell.length_c   1.000
_cell.angle_alpha   90.00
_cell.angle_beta   90.00
_cell.angle_gamma   90.00
#
_symmetry.space_group_name_H-M   'P 1'
#
loop_
_entity.id
_entity.type
_entity.pdbx_description
1 polymer ?
#
loop_
_entity_poly.entity_id
_entity_poly.type
_entity_poly.pdbx_seq_one_letter_code
_entity_poly.pdbx_strand_id
1 'polypeptide(L)'
;DKEKYKLFWNGKKTAKNGVGIFVKKPLAQEVLDIKRINSRLMWIKLRLEKQTMITFSAYAPQSGESEEMKNDFWAAFSDIISTKPKSETILIGGDLNGHV
;
A
#
# COMPACT_ATOMS: atom_id res chain seq x y z
N ASP A 1 2.84 16.76 19.05
CA ASP A 1 1.89 16.01 18.20
C ASP A 1 2.50 15.09 17.14
N LYS A 2 3.74 15.28 16.67
CA LYS A 2 4.46 14.29 15.81
C LYS A 2 4.70 12.93 16.48
N GLU A 3 4.52 12.86 17.80
CA GLU A 3 4.64 11.67 18.65
C GLU A 3 3.45 10.71 18.57
N LYS A 4 2.30 11.10 17.97
CA LYS A 4 1.07 10.28 18.01
C LYS A 4 0.96 9.24 16.91
N TYR A 5 1.73 9.39 15.83
CA TYR A 5 1.62 8.58 14.62
C TYR A 5 2.99 8.25 14.02
N LYS A 6 3.05 7.15 13.29
CA LYS A 6 4.20 6.70 12.52
C LYS A 6 3.81 6.64 11.04
N LEU A 7 4.63 7.24 10.18
CA LEU A 7 4.51 7.13 8.74
C LEU A 7 5.36 5.96 8.23
N PHE A 8 4.73 5.02 7.54
CA PHE A 8 5.41 4.09 6.66
C PHE A 8 5.29 4.62 5.24
N TRP A 9 6.42 4.88 4.58
CA TRP A 9 6.45 5.52 3.27
C TRP A 9 7.31 4.73 2.28
N ASN A 10 6.97 4.84 0.99
CA ASN A 10 7.80 4.46 -0.13
C ASN A 10 7.64 5.46 -1.28
N GLY A 11 8.73 5.83 -1.93
CA GLY A 11 8.70 6.81 -3.02
C GLY A 11 10.08 7.04 -3.63
N LYS A 12 10.13 7.84 -4.71
CA LYS A 12 11.39 8.26 -5.33
C LYS A 12 11.95 9.49 -4.60
N LYS A 13 13.24 9.78 -4.79
CA LYS A 13 13.87 11.03 -4.31
C LYS A 13 13.31 12.26 -5.03
N THR A 14 12.82 12.07 -6.25
CA THR A 14 12.04 13.08 -6.96
C THR A 14 10.71 13.23 -6.25
N ALA A 15 10.18 14.45 -6.11
CA ALA A 15 8.87 14.73 -5.52
C ALA A 15 7.70 14.26 -6.42
N LYS A 16 7.89 13.13 -7.12
CA LYS A 16 6.95 12.51 -8.04
C LYS A 16 6.67 11.08 -7.56
N ASN A 17 5.40 10.71 -7.58
CA ASN A 17 4.89 9.48 -6.98
C ASN A 17 5.15 9.44 -5.46
N GLY A 18 4.78 8.33 -4.84
CA GLY A 18 4.90 8.16 -3.41
C GLY A 18 3.62 7.60 -2.83
N VAL A 19 3.79 6.66 -1.93
CA VAL A 19 2.71 6.02 -1.19
C VAL A 19 3.09 5.98 0.28
N GLY A 20 2.09 6.03 1.13
CA GLY A 20 2.31 6.09 2.57
C GLY A 20 1.11 5.62 3.35
N ILE A 21 1.40 5.02 4.50
CA ILE A 21 0.40 4.58 5.48
C ILE A 21 0.75 5.22 6.81
N PHE A 22 -0.17 6.04 7.31
CA PHE A 22 -0.03 6.73 8.59
C PHE A 22 -0.78 5.97 9.67
N VAL A 23 -0.07 5.53 10.70
CA VAL A 23 -0.59 4.61 11.73
C VAL A 23 -0.40 5.23 13.11
N LYS A 24 -1.42 5.17 13.96
CA LYS A 24 -1.32 5.64 15.35
C LYS A 24 -0.19 4.86 16.07
N LYS A 25 0.66 5.53 16.85
CA LYS A 25 1.92 4.96 17.40
C LYS A 25 1.75 3.62 18.13
N PRO A 26 0.71 3.39 18.98
CA PRO A 26 0.48 2.08 19.58
C PRO A 26 0.21 0.99 18.54
N LEU A 27 -0.63 1.26 17.53
CA LEU A 27 -0.87 0.31 16.44
C LEU A 27 0.37 0.10 15.57
N ALA A 28 1.22 1.11 15.45
CA ALA A 28 2.45 1.00 14.68
C ALA A 28 3.47 0.02 15.29
N GLN A 29 3.31 -0.35 16.58
CA GLN A 29 4.08 -1.40 17.25
C GLN A 29 3.55 -2.80 16.90
N GLU A 30 2.29 -2.92 16.49
CA GLU A 30 1.63 -4.18 16.10
C GLU A 30 1.83 -4.54 14.61
N VAL A 31 2.64 -3.76 13.90
CA VAL A 31 2.97 -4.04 12.49
C VAL A 31 3.89 -5.25 12.43
N LEU A 32 3.39 -6.31 11.80
CA LEU A 32 4.04 -7.60 11.64
C LEU A 32 5.00 -7.63 10.44
N ASP A 33 4.65 -6.94 9.35
CA ASP A 33 5.46 -6.91 8.13
C ASP A 33 5.20 -5.65 7.31
N ILE A 34 6.17 -5.24 6.52
CA ILE A 34 6.14 -4.05 5.66
C ILE A 34 6.79 -4.41 4.33
N LYS A 35 6.04 -4.31 3.23
CA LYS A 35 6.59 -4.46 1.88
C LYS A 35 6.48 -3.18 1.09
N ARG A 36 7.62 -2.73 0.58
CA ARG A 36 7.78 -1.58 -0.32
C ARG A 36 8.08 -2.12 -1.71
N ILE A 37 7.08 -2.16 -2.58
CA ILE A 37 7.16 -2.88 -3.87
C ILE A 37 7.78 -1.95 -4.92
N ASN A 38 7.19 -0.77 -5.10
CA ASN A 38 7.70 0.27 -5.98
C ASN A 38 7.19 1.64 -5.49
N SER A 39 7.54 2.73 -6.18
CA SER A 39 7.14 4.09 -5.77
C SER A 39 5.63 4.35 -5.78
N ARG A 40 4.81 3.41 -6.26
CA ARG A 40 3.37 3.49 -6.43
C ARG A 40 2.61 2.41 -5.64
N LEU A 41 3.30 1.48 -4.99
CA LEU A 41 2.66 0.37 -4.28
C LEU A 41 3.46 -0.06 -3.06
N MET A 42 2.79 -0.12 -1.92
CA MET A 42 3.31 -0.71 -0.68
C MET A 42 2.16 -1.33 0.12
N TRP A 43 2.50 -2.17 1.09
CA TRP A 43 1.55 -2.62 2.10
C TRP A 43 2.21 -2.81 3.46
N ILE A 44 1.40 -2.74 4.50
CA ILE A 44 1.76 -3.19 5.84
C ILE A 44 0.83 -4.32 6.26
N LYS A 45 1.37 -5.25 7.05
CA LYS A 45 0.60 -6.27 7.74
C LYS A 45 0.54 -5.89 9.22
N LEU A 46 -0.66 -5.75 9.75
CA LEU A 46 -0.93 -5.24 11.09
C LEU A 46 -1.81 -6.26 11.83
N ARG A 47 -1.47 -6.55 13.10
CA ARG A 47 -2.39 -7.27 13.98
C ARG A 47 -3.30 -6.28 14.70
N LEU A 48 -4.61 -6.48 14.59
CA LEU A 48 -5.62 -5.79 15.39
C LEU A 48 -6.37 -6.83 16.22
N GLU A 49 -6.14 -6.81 17.53
CA GLU A 49 -6.72 -7.79 18.45
C GLU A 49 -6.47 -9.23 17.99
N LYS A 50 -7.52 -9.95 17.57
CA LYS A 50 -7.48 -11.34 17.10
C LYS A 50 -7.40 -11.47 15.57
N GLN A 51 -7.44 -10.36 14.84
CA GLN A 51 -7.45 -10.34 13.38
C GLN A 51 -6.13 -9.79 12.82
N THR A 52 -5.73 -10.32 11.67
CA THR A 52 -4.58 -9.82 10.91
C THR A 52 -5.10 -9.11 9.66
N MET A 53 -4.62 -7.90 9.45
CA MET A 53 -5.01 -7.06 8.32
C MET A 53 -3.81 -6.74 7.45
N ILE A 54 -3.98 -6.83 6.14
CA ILE A 54 -3.01 -6.33 5.16
C ILE A 54 -3.59 -5.06 4.56
N THR A 55 -2.95 -3.93 4.83
CA THR A 55 -3.36 -2.62 4.31
C THR A 55 -2.43 -2.19 3.20
N PHE A 56 -2.96 -2.04 2.00
CA PHE A 56 -2.26 -1.54 0.83
C PHE A 56 -2.40 -0.02 0.71
N SER A 57 -1.31 0.62 0.29
CA SER A 57 -1.31 1.98 -0.24
C SER A 57 -0.88 1.92 -1.70
N ALA A 58 -1.77 2.36 -2.59
CA ALA A 58 -1.63 2.24 -4.04
C ALA A 58 -1.78 3.60 -4.73
N TYR A 59 -1.02 3.81 -5.79
CA TYR A 59 -1.16 4.94 -6.70
C TYR A 59 -1.01 4.46 -8.14
N ALA A 60 -2.13 4.09 -8.76
CA ALA A 60 -2.16 3.59 -10.12
C ALA A 60 -1.64 4.63 -11.12
N PRO A 61 -1.05 4.21 -12.25
CA PRO A 61 -0.66 5.14 -13.31
C PRO A 61 -1.86 5.93 -13.86
N GLN A 62 -1.63 7.19 -14.25
CA GLN A 62 -2.66 8.06 -14.82
C GLN A 62 -2.96 7.67 -16.27
N SER A 63 -4.06 8.19 -16.83
CA SER A 63 -4.49 7.91 -18.21
C SER A 63 -3.43 8.22 -19.28
N GLY A 64 -2.60 9.25 -19.06
CA GLY A 64 -1.52 9.66 -19.97
C GLY A 64 -0.21 8.85 -19.85
N GLU A 65 -0.11 7.91 -18.90
CA GLU A 65 1.04 7.01 -18.78
C GLU A 65 0.92 5.84 -19.78
N SER A 66 2.03 5.15 -20.08
CA SER A 66 2.03 4.05 -21.05
C SER A 66 1.15 2.88 -20.61
N GLU A 67 0.54 2.19 -21.58
CA GLU A 67 -0.24 0.97 -21.32
C GLU A 67 0.62 -0.13 -20.68
N GLU A 68 1.89 -0.24 -21.06
CA GLU A 68 2.86 -1.13 -20.41
C GLU A 68 2.95 -0.85 -18.90
N MET A 69 3.11 0.42 -18.50
CA MET A 69 3.19 0.79 -17.08
C MET A 69 1.90 0.48 -16.33
N LYS A 70 0.74 0.68 -16.96
CA LYS A 70 -0.57 0.34 -16.39
C LYS A 70 -0.69 -1.17 -16.19
N ASN A 71 -0.38 -1.95 -17.22
CA ASN A 71 -0.45 -3.40 -17.19
C ASN A 71 0.50 -3.99 -16.15
N ASP A 72 1.74 -3.51 -16.09
CA ASP A 72 2.72 -3.93 -15.08
C ASP A 72 2.25 -3.64 -13.66
N PHE A 73 1.65 -2.46 -13.45
CA PHE A 73 1.08 -2.10 -12.16
C PHE A 73 -0.05 -3.04 -11.75
N TRP A 74 -1.02 -3.27 -12.64
CA TRP A 74 -2.18 -4.10 -12.34
C TRP A 74 -1.83 -5.59 -12.21
N ALA A 75 -0.90 -6.10 -13.02
CA ALA A 75 -0.37 -7.45 -12.90
C ALA A 75 0.32 -7.64 -11.54
N ALA A 76 1.25 -6.76 -11.17
CA ALA A 76 1.91 -6.81 -9.88
C ALA A 76 0.91 -6.70 -8.72
N PHE A 77 -0.08 -5.82 -8.82
CA PHE A 77 -1.10 -5.64 -7.79
C PHE A 77 -1.96 -6.90 -7.60
N SER A 78 -2.44 -7.47 -8.71
CA SER A 78 -3.23 -8.71 -8.73
C SER A 78 -2.46 -9.90 -8.16
N ASP A 79 -1.21 -10.09 -8.59
CA ASP A 79 -0.34 -11.18 -8.11
C ASP A 79 -0.09 -11.06 -6.61
N ILE A 80 0.12 -9.85 -6.11
CA ILE A 80 0.38 -9.65 -4.68
C ILE A 80 -0.87 -9.94 -3.85
N ILE A 81 -2.05 -9.56 -4.31
CA ILE A 81 -3.33 -9.85 -3.63
C ILE A 81 -3.62 -11.35 -3.65
N SER A 82 -3.41 -12.01 -4.79
CA SER A 82 -3.71 -13.45 -4.95
C SER A 82 -2.85 -14.34 -4.04
N THR A 83 -1.65 -13.89 -3.67
CA THR A 83 -0.76 -14.60 -2.72
C THR A 83 -1.16 -14.44 -1.25
N LYS A 84 -2.14 -13.60 -0.92
CA LYS A 84 -2.50 -13.34 0.49
C LYS A 84 -3.42 -14.41 1.05
N PRO A 85 -3.25 -14.84 2.32
CA PRO A 85 -4.13 -15.81 2.93
C PRO A 85 -5.56 -15.30 2.97
N LYS A 86 -6.54 -16.14 2.60
CA LYS A 86 -7.98 -15.80 2.65
C LYS A 86 -8.49 -15.50 4.07
N SER A 87 -7.77 -15.94 5.09
CA SER A 87 -8.07 -15.66 6.50
C SER A 87 -7.70 -14.24 6.93
N GLU A 88 -6.92 -13.51 6.13
CA GLU A 88 -6.48 -12.16 6.43
C GLU A 88 -7.37 -11.14 5.71
N THR A 89 -7.72 -10.06 6.42
CA THR A 89 -8.52 -8.98 5.85
C THR A 89 -7.63 -8.09 5.00
N ILE A 90 -8.00 -7.88 3.75
CA ILE A 90 -7.31 -6.98 2.84
C ILE A 90 -8.05 -5.63 2.82
N LEU A 91 -7.32 -4.56 3.10
CA LEU A 91 -7.78 -3.18 2.88
C LEU A 91 -6.92 -2.55 1.79
N ILE A 92 -7.57 -1.88 0.84
CA ILE A 92 -6.89 -1.16 -0.24
C ILE A 92 -7.26 0.31 -0.11
N GLY A 93 -6.26 1.15 0.18
CA GLY A 93 -6.36 2.59 0.12
C GLY A 93 -5.46 3.12 -1.00
N GLY A 94 -5.92 4.13 -1.73
CA GLY A 94 -5.12 4.67 -2.82
C GLY A 94 -5.92 5.43 -3.87
N ASP A 95 -5.20 6.04 -4.79
CA ASP A 95 -5.76 6.54 -6.04
C ASP A 95 -5.56 5.48 -7.12
N LEU A 96 -6.67 4.90 -7.58
CA LEU A 96 -6.67 3.83 -8.57
C LEU A 96 -6.80 4.36 -10.01
N ASN A 97 -6.96 5.69 -10.21
CA ASN A 97 -7.08 6.33 -11.51
C ASN A 97 -8.12 5.66 -12.45
N GLY A 98 -9.17 5.06 -11.88
CA GLY A 98 -10.28 4.50 -12.64
C GLY A 98 -11.18 5.63 -13.16
N HIS A 99 -11.40 5.66 -14.47
CA HIS A 99 -12.48 6.44 -15.08
C HIS A 99 -13.74 5.57 -15.11
N VAL A 100 -14.90 6.17 -14.82
CA VAL A 100 -16.21 5.52 -14.96
C VAL A 100 -16.89 6.04 -16.20
#